data_AF-A0A7K4FNF9-F1
#
_entry.id   AF-A0A7K4FNF9-F1
#
_cell.length_a   1.000
_cell.length_b   1.000
_cell.length_c   1.000
_cell.angle_alpha   90.00
_cell.angle_beta   90.00
_cell.angle_gamma   90.00
#
_symmetry.space_group_name_H-M   'P 1'
#
loop_
_entity.id
_entity.type
_entity.pdbx_description
1 polymer ?
#
loop_
_entity_poly.entity_id
_entity_poly.type
_entity_poly.pdbx_seq_one_letter_code
_entity_poly.pdbx_strand_id
1 'polypeptide(L)'
;MSETDEILDYLNVKSVDGLFSDIPDRLKVSLDLGKPMDEFSTIRAIEDTGRKNKAGNMNFLGNGIYDRFVPPLVDEIIGRNEFLTSYTPYQPEISQGILHSLFEYQSIISDLTEMDIT
;
A
#
# COMPACT_ATOMS: atom_id res chain seq x y z
N MET A 1 26.63 -3.72 18.98
CA MET A 1 26.40 -4.57 17.81
C MET A 1 25.16 -4.04 17.11
N SER A 2 25.08 -4.12 15.78
CA SER A 2 23.83 -3.88 15.07
C SER A 2 22.83 -5.01 15.37
N GLU A 3 21.52 -4.75 15.27
CA GLU A 3 20.50 -5.82 15.29
C GLU A 3 20.81 -6.92 14.27
N THR A 4 21.35 -6.54 13.11
CA THR A 4 21.80 -7.50 12.09
C THR A 4 22.91 -8.42 12.59
N ASP A 5 23.88 -7.89 13.35
CA ASP A 5 25.00 -8.68 13.87
C ASP A 5 24.51 -9.68 14.92
N GLU A 6 23.54 -9.29 15.75
CA GLU A 6 22.92 -10.14 16.76
C GLU A 6 22.12 -11.29 16.14
N ILE A 7 21.35 -11.00 15.08
CA ILE A 7 20.60 -12.02 14.35
C ILE A 7 21.56 -13.01 13.67
N LEU A 8 22.64 -12.52 13.07
CA LEU A 8 23.63 -13.37 12.41
C LEU A 8 24.36 -14.30 13.40
N ASP A 9 24.73 -13.78 14.58
CA ASP A 9 25.34 -14.57 15.65
C ASP A 9 24.37 -15.64 16.18
N TYR A 10 23.10 -15.27 16.43
CA TYR A 10 22.05 -16.21 16.86
C TYR A 10 21.84 -17.35 15.86
N LEU A 11 21.85 -17.03 14.56
CA LEU A 11 21.71 -18.02 13.49
C LEU A 11 23.03 -18.77 13.20
N ASN A 12 24.13 -18.40 13.84
CA ASN A 12 25.49 -18.91 13.58
C ASN A 12 25.90 -18.76 12.10
N VAL A 13 25.55 -17.64 11.49
CA VAL A 13 25.86 -17.28 10.10
C VAL A 13 26.86 -16.13 10.09
N LYS A 14 27.90 -16.21 9.23
CA LYS A 14 29.03 -15.26 9.26
C LYS A 14 28.77 -13.94 8.55
N SER A 15 27.76 -13.86 7.68
CA SER A 15 27.45 -12.65 6.90
C SER A 15 26.04 -12.72 6.30
N VAL A 16 25.53 -11.56 5.86
CA VAL A 16 24.28 -11.48 5.09
C VAL A 16 24.37 -12.30 3.80
N ASP A 17 25.50 -12.28 3.10
CA ASP A 17 25.69 -13.12 1.90
C ASP A 17 25.61 -14.62 2.21
N GLY A 18 26.09 -15.04 3.39
CA GLY A 18 25.98 -16.43 3.85
C GLY A 18 24.54 -16.86 4.12
N LEU A 19 23.69 -15.94 4.61
CA LEU A 19 22.27 -16.19 4.86
C LEU A 19 21.51 -16.53 3.56
N PHE A 20 21.91 -15.95 2.43
CA PHE A 20 21.27 -16.14 1.13
C PHE A 20 21.98 -17.18 0.23
N SER A 21 22.76 -18.10 0.81
CA SER A 21 23.52 -19.11 0.06
C SER A 21 22.66 -20.09 -0.74
N ASP A 22 21.38 -20.27 -0.36
CA ASP A 22 20.42 -21.11 -1.09
C ASP A 22 19.97 -20.51 -2.44
N ILE A 23 20.25 -19.23 -2.69
CA ILE A 23 19.96 -18.58 -3.96
C ILE A 23 21.08 -18.91 -4.96
N PRO A 24 20.79 -19.61 -6.07
CA PRO A 24 21.80 -19.93 -7.08
C PRO A 24 22.45 -18.66 -7.66
N ASP A 25 23.77 -18.67 -7.86
CA ASP A 25 24.51 -17.50 -8.35
C ASP A 25 24.00 -16.96 -9.69
N ARG A 26 23.48 -17.84 -10.56
CA ARG A 26 22.87 -17.44 -11.84
C ARG A 26 21.62 -16.55 -11.70
N LEU A 27 20.99 -16.53 -10.53
CA LEU A 27 19.81 -15.71 -10.23
C LEU A 27 20.18 -14.41 -9.49
N LYS A 28 21.42 -14.28 -9.01
CA LYS A 28 21.90 -13.05 -8.38
C LYS A 28 22.20 -12.04 -9.47
N VAL A 29 21.43 -10.95 -9.49
CA VAL A 29 21.54 -9.90 -10.51
C VAL A 29 21.85 -8.57 -9.85
N SER A 30 22.68 -7.77 -10.53
CA SER A 30 22.82 -6.35 -10.22
C SER A 30 21.78 -5.57 -11.03
N LEU A 31 21.10 -4.63 -10.38
CA LEU A 31 20.10 -3.79 -11.02
C LEU A 31 20.70 -2.40 -11.27
N ASP A 32 20.61 -1.92 -12.51
CA ASP A 32 20.94 -0.53 -12.86
C ASP A 32 19.72 0.37 -12.60
N LEU A 33 19.57 0.79 -11.35
CA LEU A 33 18.44 1.62 -10.89
C LEU A 33 18.77 3.12 -10.86
N GLY A 34 19.96 3.51 -11.33
CA GLY A 34 20.47 4.87 -11.18
C GLY A 34 20.91 5.18 -9.74
N LYS A 35 21.08 6.47 -9.44
CA LYS A 35 21.53 6.93 -8.12
C LYS A 35 20.35 7.00 -7.14
N PRO A 36 20.53 6.56 -5.88
CA PRO A 36 19.50 6.73 -4.87
C PRO A 36 19.24 8.23 -4.63
N MET A 37 17.98 8.54 -4.36
CA MET A 37 17.53 9.89 -4.00
C MET A 37 17.13 9.90 -2.52
N ASP A 38 17.37 11.01 -1.84
CA ASP A 38 16.79 11.24 -0.52
C ASP A 38 15.28 11.46 -0.62
N GLU A 39 14.60 11.38 0.52
CA GLU A 39 13.14 11.49 0.60
C GLU A 39 12.61 12.81 0.02
N PHE A 40 13.21 13.95 0.38
CA PHE A 40 12.77 15.26 -0.08
C PHE A 40 12.95 15.43 -1.59
N SER A 41 14.10 14.99 -2.12
CA SER A 41 14.35 15.00 -3.55
C SER A 41 13.37 14.09 -4.30
N THR A 42 13.03 12.94 -3.73
CA THR A 42 12.09 11.97 -4.32
C THR A 42 10.68 12.55 -4.40
N ILE A 43 10.17 13.10 -3.29
CA ILE A 43 8.85 13.76 -3.25
C ILE A 43 8.77 14.86 -4.30
N ARG A 44 9.79 15.74 -4.35
CA ARG A 44 9.83 16.83 -5.32
C ARG A 44 9.80 16.34 -6.76
N ALA A 45 10.58 15.31 -7.10
CA ALA A 45 10.62 14.76 -8.44
C ALA A 45 9.27 14.16 -8.87
N ILE A 46 8.56 13.50 -7.95
CA ILE A 46 7.22 12.96 -8.18
C ILE A 46 6.22 14.12 -8.38
N GLU A 47 6.24 15.14 -7.53
CA GLU A 47 5.38 16.32 -7.68
C GLU A 47 5.61 17.05 -9.02
N ASP A 48 6.87 17.27 -9.39
CA ASP A 48 7.24 17.93 -10.66
C ASP A 48 6.79 17.12 -11.87
N THR A 49 6.80 15.79 -11.77
CA THR A 49 6.24 14.92 -12.81
C THR A 49 4.72 15.05 -12.85
N GLY A 50 4.06 15.04 -11.70
CA GLY A 50 2.61 15.21 -11.59
C GLY A 50 2.10 16.54 -12.16
N ARG A 51 2.87 17.63 -11.99
CA ARG A 51 2.54 18.97 -12.54
C ARG A 51 2.46 19.03 -14.07
N LYS A 52 3.00 18.03 -14.78
CA LYS A 52 2.90 17.94 -16.24
C LYS A 52 1.52 17.47 -16.70
N ASN A 53 0.70 16.90 -15.80
CA ASN A 53 -0.65 16.46 -16.11
C ASN A 53 -1.60 17.65 -16.30
N LYS A 54 -2.54 17.54 -17.24
CA LYS A 54 -3.63 18.49 -17.43
C LYS A 54 -4.84 18.11 -16.55
N ALA A 55 -4.69 18.29 -15.25
CA ALA A 55 -5.75 18.06 -14.26
C ALA A 55 -6.66 19.28 -14.08
N GLY A 56 -7.82 19.11 -13.42
CA GLY A 56 -8.71 20.22 -13.02
C GLY A 56 -9.68 20.72 -14.10
N ASN A 57 -9.71 20.09 -15.28
CA ASN A 57 -10.77 20.33 -16.25
C ASN A 57 -12.04 19.59 -15.83
N MET A 58 -13.21 20.22 -16.02
CA MET A 58 -14.48 19.49 -15.94
C MET A 58 -14.46 18.36 -16.98
N ASN A 59 -14.59 17.11 -16.52
CA ASN A 59 -14.54 15.93 -17.37
C ASN A 59 -15.92 15.26 -17.40
N PHE A 60 -16.54 15.27 -18.58
CA PHE A 60 -17.87 14.67 -18.82
C PHE A 60 -17.81 13.47 -19.78
N LEU A 61 -16.64 12.85 -19.96
CA LEU A 61 -16.50 11.69 -20.86
C LEU A 61 -17.24 10.44 -20.36
N GLY A 62 -17.48 10.32 -19.04
CA GLY A 62 -18.21 9.21 -18.44
C GLY A 62 -17.51 7.86 -18.61
N ASN A 63 -18.24 6.85 -19.10
CA ASN A 63 -17.76 5.48 -19.31
C ASN A 63 -17.31 4.77 -18.02
N GLY A 64 -18.09 4.91 -16.95
CA GLY A 64 -17.85 4.25 -15.65
C GLY A 64 -16.95 5.03 -14.69
N ILE A 65 -16.37 6.15 -15.12
CA ILE A 65 -15.60 7.06 -14.27
C ILE A 65 -16.27 8.43 -14.30
N TYR A 66 -16.64 8.92 -13.13
CA TYR A 66 -17.35 10.19 -12.97
C TYR A 66 -16.67 10.99 -11.86
N ASP A 67 -16.49 12.29 -12.11
CA ASP A 67 -15.97 13.19 -11.09
C ASP A 67 -16.95 13.26 -9.91
N ARG A 68 -16.42 13.20 -8.69
CA ARG A 68 -17.23 13.13 -7.47
C ARG A 68 -16.57 13.88 -6.33
N PHE A 69 -17.38 14.54 -5.52
CA PHE A 69 -16.91 15.14 -4.28
C PHE A 69 -16.53 14.03 -3.29
N VAL A 70 -15.26 14.02 -2.88
CA VAL A 70 -14.77 13.17 -1.79
C VAL A 70 -14.70 14.05 -0.53
N PRO A 71 -15.49 13.75 0.52
CA PRO A 71 -15.43 14.52 1.76
C PRO A 71 -14.04 14.47 2.41
N PRO A 72 -13.50 15.57 2.94
CA PRO A 72 -12.16 15.60 3.55
C PRO A 72 -11.98 14.60 4.71
N LEU A 73 -13.07 14.22 5.39
CA LEU A 73 -13.05 13.20 6.43
C LEU A 73 -12.58 11.83 5.93
N VAL A 74 -12.76 11.53 4.64
CA VAL A 74 -12.33 10.25 4.06
C VAL A 74 -10.81 10.11 4.16
N ASP A 75 -10.05 11.16 3.83
CA ASP A 75 -8.57 11.15 3.90
C ASP A 75 -8.09 10.92 5.35
N GLU A 76 -8.75 11.56 6.32
CA GLU A 76 -8.46 11.37 7.74
C GLU A 76 -8.73 9.92 8.21
N ILE A 77 -9.81 9.29 7.73
CA ILE A 77 -10.14 7.91 8.09
C ILE A 77 -9.15 6.92 7.47
N ILE A 78 -8.91 7.03 6.16
CA ILE A 78 -8.03 6.08 5.45
C ILE A 78 -6.56 6.25 5.83
N GLY A 79 -6.16 7.43 6.33
CA GLY A 79 -4.82 7.69 6.84
C GLY A 79 -4.52 7.02 8.19
N ARG A 80 -5.54 6.50 8.88
CA ARG A 80 -5.35 5.78 10.15
C ARG A 80 -4.67 4.44 9.91
N ASN A 81 -3.75 4.06 10.79
CA ASN A 81 -2.99 2.81 10.68
C ASN A 81 -3.89 1.57 10.57
N GLU A 82 -5.02 1.55 11.28
CA GLU A 82 -5.96 0.43 11.25
C GLU A 82 -6.56 0.20 9.86
N PHE A 83 -6.63 1.22 9.00
CA PHE A 83 -7.08 1.11 7.61
C PHE A 83 -5.92 1.05 6.61
N LEU A 84 -4.81 1.72 6.91
CA LEU A 84 -3.70 1.89 5.98
C LEU A 84 -2.73 0.70 5.96
N THR A 85 -2.47 0.09 7.12
CA THR A 85 -1.39 -0.92 7.27
C THR A 85 -1.90 -2.32 7.59
N SER A 86 -3.16 -2.46 8.01
CA SER A 86 -3.78 -3.76 8.23
C SER A 86 -3.91 -4.54 6.92
N TYR A 87 -3.92 -5.87 7.02
CA TYR A 87 -4.14 -6.75 5.88
C TYR A 87 -5.50 -7.45 5.99
N THR A 88 -5.72 -8.52 5.22
CA THR A 88 -6.95 -9.30 5.28
C THR A 88 -7.27 -9.70 6.73
N PRO A 89 -8.52 -9.48 7.19
CA PRO A 89 -8.90 -9.63 8.60
C PRO A 89 -9.09 -11.11 9.00
N TYR A 90 -8.03 -11.92 8.87
CA TYR A 90 -8.03 -13.34 9.26
C TYR A 90 -8.15 -13.55 10.77
N GLN A 91 -7.85 -12.54 11.58
CA GLN A 91 -7.98 -12.56 13.04
C GLN A 91 -9.16 -11.68 13.45
N PRO A 92 -10.39 -12.22 13.44
CA PRO A 92 -11.60 -11.41 13.57
C PRO A 92 -11.70 -10.68 14.91
N GLU A 93 -11.17 -11.25 16.00
CA GLU A 93 -11.23 -10.70 17.37
C GLU A 93 -10.52 -9.34 17.49
N ILE A 94 -9.53 -9.10 16.63
CA ILE A 94 -8.75 -7.85 16.60
C ILE A 94 -9.00 -7.03 15.32
N SER A 95 -9.98 -7.43 14.49
CA SER A 95 -10.26 -6.80 13.19
C SER A 95 -11.71 -6.32 13.04
N GLN A 96 -12.48 -6.27 14.13
CA GLN A 96 -13.92 -5.98 14.09
C GLN A 96 -14.27 -4.64 13.42
N GLY A 97 -13.42 -3.61 13.52
CA GLY A 97 -13.69 -2.31 12.89
C GLY A 97 -13.77 -2.37 11.36
N ILE A 98 -12.80 -3.03 10.73
CA ILE A 98 -12.76 -3.24 9.27
C ILE A 98 -13.89 -4.17 8.85
N LEU A 99 -14.07 -5.30 9.57
CA LEU A 99 -15.13 -6.26 9.28
C LEU A 99 -16.51 -5.61 9.30
N HIS A 100 -16.76 -4.75 10.28
CA HIS A 100 -18.00 -3.99 10.34
C HIS A 100 -18.13 -3.01 9.16
N SER A 101 -17.07 -2.28 8.82
CA SER A 101 -17.08 -1.36 7.67
C SER A 101 -17.33 -2.08 6.34
N LEU A 102 -16.80 -3.29 6.16
CA LEU A 102 -17.07 -4.14 5.01
C LEU A 102 -18.52 -4.64 5.00
N PHE A 103 -19.04 -5.06 6.15
CA PHE A 103 -20.45 -5.45 6.29
C PHE A 103 -21.40 -4.30 5.94
N GLU A 104 -21.12 -3.07 6.39
CA GLU A 104 -21.90 -1.89 6.04
C GLU A 104 -21.83 -1.60 4.52
N TYR A 105 -20.64 -1.74 3.92
CA TYR A 105 -20.51 -1.63 2.45
C TYR A 105 -21.36 -2.67 1.72
N GLN A 106 -21.31 -3.94 2.13
CA GLN A 106 -22.15 -5.00 1.55
C GLN A 106 -23.63 -4.69 1.71
N SER A 107 -24.05 -4.22 2.89
CA SER A 107 -25.44 -3.85 3.16
C SER A 107 -25.91 -2.73 2.24
N ILE A 108 -25.09 -1.68 2.06
CA ILE A 108 -25.40 -0.56 1.16
C ILE A 108 -25.54 -1.03 -0.30
N ILE A 109 -24.66 -1.93 -0.76
CA ILE A 109 -24.75 -2.45 -2.13
C ILE A 109 -25.97 -3.35 -2.31
N SER A 110 -26.26 -4.24 -1.36
CA SER A 110 -27.46 -5.08 -1.37
C SER A 110 -28.73 -4.23 -1.43
N ASP A 111 -28.84 -3.20 -0.58
CA ASP A 111 -29.98 -2.27 -0.56
C ASP A 111 -30.09 -1.48 -1.87
N LEU A 112 -28.98 -0.98 -2.41
CA LEU A 112 -28.96 -0.19 -3.64
C LEU A 112 -29.33 -1.01 -4.88
N THR A 113 -28.96 -2.29 -4.89
CA THR A 113 -29.16 -3.19 -6.04
C THR A 113 -30.39 -4.08 -5.90
N GLU A 114 -31.06 -4.07 -4.75
CA GLU A 114 -32.15 -4.98 -4.38
C GLU A 114 -31.74 -6.47 -4.51
N MET A 115 -30.46 -6.77 -4.28
CA MET A 115 -29.93 -8.13 -4.30
C MET A 115 -29.79 -8.67 -2.87
N ASP A 116 -30.10 -9.96 -2.69
CA ASP A 116 -30.14 -10.58 -1.36
C ASP A 116 -28.78 -10.61 -0.65
N ILE A 117 -27.68 -10.83 -1.38
CA ILE A 117 -26.31 -10.90 -0.84
C ILE A 117 -25.33 -10.36 -1.89
N THR A 118 -24.52 -9.37 -1.48
CA THR A 118 -23.37 -8.86 -2.24
C THR A 118 -22.12 -8.76 -1.38
#